data_AF-A0A2E6ATP4-F1
#
_entry.id   AF-A0A2E6ATP4-F1
#
_cell.length_a   1.000
_cell.length_b   1.000
_cell.length_c   1.000
_cell.angle_alpha   90.00
_cell.angle_beta   90.00
_cell.angle_gamma   90.00
#
_symmetry.space_group_name_H-M   'P 1'
#
loop_
_entity.id
_entity.type
_entity.pdbx_description
1 polymer ?
#
loop_
_entity_poly.entity_id
_entity_poly.type
_entity_poly.pdbx_seq_one_letter_code
_entity_poly.pdbx_strand_id
1 'polypeptide(L)'
;MLKCDLLRHLHMRMLVLAMLLSAMLAPSVLADVKWEEDGWLATIGKERLDKGDEFGCYGMPNLEWKADPGAVALECREYIEDRIDASKWSSTPISTFTPSDLTAAQHTIIANQGYSIHGDNTGQSATAWHSAENEPEREYDWYDLGRRGGSLEKGIADLSELESELDAGGLVNMYWVGRIHDATVRHDGDVVEMLSKRDDVWFTTWGEAFSYWSVERCNSFNHSLSDSTLYFESIDSVACRAASNAWNVPVTWIANISSADVVDSNLPELDVSDSNTKEGWRQEGSILYISVLAGNEVEFNLTEDVEYDILGRTKFFNNKSAALTIAGHSTTDLFLWSKRFDDHDFLKFTWLISPRGLEEGLEWLPYAGIGVLVASVSGIWLLLKKDALAYSKAEELMPVVDGGDDDE
;
A
#
# COMPACT_ATOMS: atom_id res chain seq x y z
N MET A 1 -35.05 -64.91 6.96
CA MET A 1 -34.47 -63.75 7.67
C MET A 1 -33.14 -63.23 7.11
N LEU A 2 -32.38 -63.98 6.27
CA LEU A 2 -31.07 -63.53 5.76
C LEU A 2 -31.07 -62.38 4.72
N LYS A 3 -32.19 -62.09 4.04
CA LYS A 3 -32.22 -61.03 3.00
C LYS A 3 -32.28 -59.59 3.56
N CYS A 4 -32.62 -59.41 4.84
CA CYS A 4 -32.78 -58.06 5.43
C CYS A 4 -31.44 -57.44 5.89
N ASP A 5 -30.47 -58.23 6.36
CA ASP A 5 -29.18 -57.70 6.84
C ASP A 5 -28.20 -57.38 5.70
N LEU A 6 -28.26 -58.11 4.58
CA LEU A 6 -27.41 -57.82 3.41
C LEU A 6 -27.74 -56.44 2.79
N LEU A 7 -29.04 -56.07 2.78
CA LEU A 7 -29.49 -54.77 2.29
C LEU A 7 -29.00 -53.63 3.20
N ARG A 8 -28.90 -53.87 4.52
CA ARG A 8 -28.48 -52.88 5.51
C ARG A 8 -26.99 -52.57 5.41
N HIS A 9 -26.15 -53.58 5.15
CA HIS A 9 -24.72 -53.40 4.92
C HIS A 9 -24.41 -52.71 3.57
N LEU A 10 -25.22 -52.96 2.53
CA LEU A 10 -25.06 -52.29 1.23
C LEU A 10 -25.39 -50.79 1.32
N HIS A 11 -26.47 -50.42 2.02
CA HIS A 11 -26.82 -49.01 2.24
C HIS A 11 -25.76 -48.26 3.06
N MET A 12 -25.18 -48.90 4.08
CA MET A 12 -24.17 -48.27 4.92
C MET A 12 -22.84 -48.07 4.17
N ARG A 13 -22.43 -49.01 3.31
CA ARG A 13 -21.25 -48.86 2.44
C ARG A 13 -21.44 -47.75 1.40
N MET A 14 -22.62 -47.66 0.80
CA MET A 14 -22.96 -46.58 -0.13
C MET A 14 -23.01 -45.22 0.56
N LEU A 15 -23.47 -45.14 1.81
CA LEU A 15 -23.49 -43.92 2.60
C LEU A 15 -22.06 -43.42 2.92
N VAL A 16 -21.15 -44.33 3.30
CA VAL A 16 -19.74 -44.00 3.56
C VAL A 16 -19.02 -43.59 2.27
N LEU A 17 -19.28 -44.29 1.17
CA LEU A 17 -18.74 -43.93 -0.15
C LEU A 17 -19.25 -42.56 -0.61
N ALA A 18 -20.53 -42.27 -0.39
CA ALA A 18 -21.14 -40.97 -0.69
C ALA A 18 -20.58 -39.85 0.18
N MET A 19 -20.28 -40.11 1.46
CA MET A 19 -19.61 -39.13 2.33
C MET A 19 -18.15 -38.86 1.90
N LEU A 20 -17.41 -39.89 1.49
CA LEU A 20 -16.05 -39.74 0.95
C LEU A 20 -16.05 -39.00 -0.39
N LEU A 21 -17.01 -39.30 -1.27
CA LEU A 21 -17.18 -38.62 -2.55
C LEU A 21 -17.66 -37.17 -2.38
N SER A 22 -18.52 -36.88 -1.39
CA SER A 22 -18.93 -35.49 -1.09
C SER A 22 -17.80 -34.63 -0.56
N ALA A 23 -16.81 -35.23 0.13
CA ALA A 23 -15.61 -34.53 0.56
C ALA A 23 -14.68 -34.19 -0.62
N MET A 24 -14.69 -35.00 -1.70
CA MET A 24 -13.94 -34.72 -2.93
C MET A 24 -14.66 -33.79 -3.91
N LEU A 25 -15.98 -33.60 -3.74
CA LEU A 25 -16.83 -32.72 -4.55
C LEU A 25 -17.17 -31.42 -3.82
N ALA A 26 -16.54 -31.13 -2.67
CA ALA A 26 -16.64 -29.82 -2.04
C ALA A 26 -16.16 -28.75 -3.06
N PRO A 27 -16.84 -27.62 -3.20
CA PRO A 27 -16.57 -26.68 -4.28
C PRO A 27 -15.15 -26.11 -4.12
N SER A 28 -14.31 -26.29 -5.14
CA SER A 28 -13.06 -25.54 -5.34
C SER A 28 -13.31 -24.03 -5.53
N VAL A 29 -14.58 -23.61 -5.64
CA VAL A 29 -15.00 -22.21 -5.83
C VAL A 29 -14.77 -21.35 -4.57
N LEU A 30 -14.55 -21.96 -3.40
CA LEU A 30 -14.09 -21.25 -2.20
C LEU A 30 -12.55 -21.16 -2.08
N ALA A 31 -11.79 -21.71 -3.03
CA ALA A 31 -10.34 -21.72 -2.97
C ALA A 31 -9.69 -20.48 -3.62
N ASP A 32 -10.42 -19.73 -4.47
CA ASP A 32 -9.84 -18.67 -5.29
C ASP A 32 -9.83 -17.28 -4.64
N VAL A 33 -10.61 -17.03 -3.58
CA VAL A 33 -10.57 -15.76 -2.84
C VAL A 33 -10.31 -16.06 -1.37
N LYS A 34 -9.06 -15.90 -0.96
CA LYS A 34 -8.59 -16.16 0.42
C LYS A 34 -8.49 -14.91 1.28
N TRP A 35 -9.09 -13.80 0.86
CA TRP A 35 -9.10 -12.55 1.59
C TRP A 35 -10.52 -11.96 1.63
N GLU A 36 -10.80 -11.15 2.65
CA GLU A 36 -12.08 -10.43 2.77
C GLU A 36 -11.98 -9.05 2.10
N GLU A 37 -13.03 -8.68 1.37
CA GLU A 37 -13.08 -7.40 0.69
C GLU A 37 -13.17 -6.22 1.67
N ASP A 38 -12.30 -5.23 1.46
CA ASP A 38 -12.22 -4.03 2.29
C ASP A 38 -13.26 -2.98 1.88
N GLY A 39 -14.49 -3.11 2.41
CA GLY A 39 -15.54 -2.10 2.20
C GLY A 39 -15.17 -0.68 2.69
N TRP A 40 -14.12 -0.54 3.51
CA TRP A 40 -13.63 0.76 3.98
C TRP A 40 -12.85 1.53 2.91
N LEU A 41 -12.28 0.88 1.89
CA LEU A 41 -11.58 1.57 0.80
C LEU A 41 -12.53 2.51 0.05
N ALA A 42 -13.73 2.03 -0.27
CA ALA A 42 -14.75 2.81 -0.97
C ALA A 42 -15.37 3.94 -0.13
N THR A 43 -15.06 4.03 1.17
CA THR A 43 -15.65 5.03 2.09
C THR A 43 -14.58 5.89 2.73
N ILE A 44 -13.89 5.36 3.74
CA ILE A 44 -12.82 6.06 4.47
C ILE A 44 -11.61 6.29 3.56
N GLY A 45 -11.31 5.32 2.68
CA GLY A 45 -10.27 5.50 1.67
C GLY A 45 -10.54 6.72 0.80
N LYS A 46 -11.77 6.91 0.34
CA LYS A 46 -12.15 8.10 -0.45
C LYS A 46 -12.01 9.41 0.33
N GLU A 47 -12.38 9.44 1.61
CA GLU A 47 -12.15 10.62 2.46
C GLU A 47 -10.66 10.96 2.55
N ARG A 48 -9.81 9.96 2.78
CA ARG A 48 -8.35 10.12 2.85
C ARG A 48 -7.73 10.53 1.52
N LEU A 49 -8.23 9.97 0.41
CA LEU A 49 -7.86 10.38 -0.93
C LEU A 49 -8.13 11.88 -1.17
N ASP A 50 -9.32 12.34 -0.78
CA ASP A 50 -9.73 13.74 -0.95
C ASP A 50 -8.90 14.69 -0.06
N LYS A 51 -8.39 14.18 1.07
CA LYS A 51 -7.40 14.88 1.90
C LYS A 51 -5.98 14.85 1.31
N GLY A 52 -5.73 14.10 0.24
CA GLY A 52 -4.43 14.03 -0.44
C GLY A 52 -3.52 12.90 0.01
N ASP A 53 -4.05 11.88 0.71
CA ASP A 53 -3.31 10.65 0.96
C ASP A 53 -3.16 9.82 -0.34
N GLU A 54 -2.19 8.92 -0.33
CA GLU A 54 -1.88 7.97 -1.40
C GLU A 54 -2.20 6.54 -0.95
N PHE A 55 -2.61 5.71 -1.91
CA PHE A 55 -2.76 4.26 -1.76
C PHE A 55 -1.73 3.53 -2.61
N GLY A 56 -0.90 2.73 -1.94
CA GLY A 56 0.12 1.88 -2.54
C GLY A 56 -0.05 0.42 -2.13
N CYS A 57 0.79 -0.45 -2.69
CA CYS A 57 0.72 -1.88 -2.42
C CYS A 57 1.65 -2.31 -1.28
N TYR A 58 1.14 -3.03 -0.28
CA TYR A 58 1.99 -3.76 0.67
C TYR A 58 2.22 -5.22 0.28
N GLY A 59 1.16 -5.90 -0.15
CA GLY A 59 1.20 -7.31 -0.54
C GLY A 59 -0.18 -7.96 -0.57
N MET A 60 -0.21 -9.25 -0.87
CA MET A 60 -1.42 -10.08 -0.93
C MET A 60 -1.29 -11.27 0.03
N PRO A 61 -2.30 -11.58 0.88
CA PRO A 61 -2.20 -12.63 1.90
C PRO A 61 -1.82 -14.04 1.41
N ASN A 62 -2.07 -14.34 0.14
CA ASN A 62 -1.85 -15.64 -0.49
C ASN A 62 -0.58 -15.70 -1.35
N LEU A 63 0.16 -14.60 -1.44
CA LEU A 63 1.37 -14.50 -2.24
C LEU A 63 2.55 -14.06 -1.39
N GLU A 64 3.72 -14.49 -1.81
CA GLU A 64 4.97 -14.21 -1.10
C GLU A 64 5.94 -13.52 -2.04
N TRP A 65 6.44 -12.35 -1.63
CA TRP A 65 7.39 -11.54 -2.41
C TRP A 65 8.60 -12.35 -2.88
N LYS A 66 9.08 -13.26 -2.03
CA LYS A 66 10.23 -14.12 -2.35
C LYS A 66 9.92 -15.19 -3.39
N ALA A 67 8.67 -15.67 -3.41
CA ALA A 67 8.25 -16.73 -4.31
C ALA A 67 7.94 -16.18 -5.70
N ASP A 68 7.15 -15.11 -5.78
CA ASP A 68 6.76 -14.47 -7.03
C ASP A 68 6.48 -12.97 -6.81
N PRO A 69 7.51 -12.11 -6.86
CA PRO A 69 7.34 -10.67 -6.65
C PRO A 69 6.49 -10.02 -7.75
N GLY A 70 6.48 -10.60 -8.95
CA GLY A 70 5.65 -10.10 -10.05
C GLY A 70 4.17 -10.39 -9.83
N ALA A 71 3.84 -11.58 -9.31
CA ALA A 71 2.45 -11.89 -8.96
C ALA A 71 1.95 -10.98 -7.81
N VAL A 72 2.76 -10.78 -6.77
CA VAL A 72 2.38 -9.92 -5.63
C VAL A 72 2.07 -8.51 -6.10
N ALA A 73 3.01 -7.91 -6.83
CA ALA A 73 2.86 -6.54 -7.31
C ALA A 73 1.67 -6.40 -8.28
N LEU A 74 1.47 -7.34 -9.21
CA LEU A 74 0.35 -7.29 -10.16
C LEU A 74 -1.00 -7.44 -9.48
N GLU A 75 -1.21 -8.50 -8.68
CA GLU A 75 -2.51 -8.75 -8.03
C GLU A 75 -2.88 -7.62 -7.06
N CYS A 76 -1.90 -7.07 -6.36
CA CYS A 76 -2.10 -5.97 -5.44
C CYS A 76 -2.41 -4.65 -6.16
N ARG A 77 -1.77 -4.40 -7.32
CA ARG A 77 -2.12 -3.28 -8.19
C ARG A 77 -3.56 -3.36 -8.65
N GLU A 78 -3.95 -4.50 -9.22
CA GLU A 78 -5.31 -4.75 -9.68
C GLU A 78 -6.32 -4.59 -8.54
N TYR A 79 -5.99 -5.11 -7.35
CA TYR A 79 -6.83 -4.94 -6.15
C TYR A 79 -7.13 -3.47 -5.82
N ILE A 80 -6.11 -2.61 -5.88
CA ILE A 80 -6.23 -1.17 -5.62
C ILE A 80 -7.00 -0.47 -6.74
N GLU A 81 -6.58 -0.65 -7.99
CA GLU A 81 -7.17 0.03 -9.17
C GLU A 81 -8.67 -0.30 -9.33
N ASP A 82 -9.11 -1.49 -8.92
CA ASP A 82 -10.52 -1.89 -8.95
C ASP A 82 -11.38 -1.20 -7.87
N ARG A 83 -10.76 -0.59 -6.86
CA ARG A 83 -11.45 -0.17 -5.62
C ARG A 83 -11.31 1.30 -5.28
N ILE A 84 -10.18 1.91 -5.61
CA ILE A 84 -9.89 3.30 -5.28
C ILE A 84 -8.85 3.88 -6.23
N ASP A 85 -8.96 5.19 -6.51
CA ASP A 85 -7.86 5.90 -7.16
C ASP A 85 -6.64 5.93 -6.24
N ALA A 86 -5.45 5.73 -6.79
CA ALA A 86 -4.23 5.70 -5.98
C ALA A 86 -3.88 7.06 -5.34
N SER A 87 -4.26 8.16 -5.96
CA SER A 87 -4.16 9.51 -5.39
C SER A 87 -5.18 10.45 -6.03
N LYS A 88 -5.30 11.67 -5.52
CA LYS A 88 -6.06 12.74 -6.19
C LYS A 88 -5.53 13.09 -7.60
N TRP A 89 -4.32 12.62 -7.96
CA TRP A 89 -3.65 12.93 -9.22
C TRP A 89 -3.77 11.82 -10.26
N SER A 90 -3.99 10.57 -9.85
CA SER A 90 -4.04 9.42 -10.75
C SER A 90 -4.76 8.23 -10.10
N SER A 91 -5.43 7.44 -10.93
CA SER A 91 -6.03 6.17 -10.52
C SER A 91 -5.00 5.07 -10.33
N THR A 92 -3.84 5.14 -10.98
CA THR A 92 -2.82 4.09 -10.97
C THR A 92 -1.80 4.26 -9.84
N PRO A 93 -1.58 3.22 -9.00
CA PRO A 93 -0.59 3.27 -7.94
C PRO A 93 0.83 3.17 -8.49
N ILE A 94 1.74 3.93 -7.88
CA ILE A 94 3.17 3.93 -8.23
C ILE A 94 4.08 3.56 -7.05
N SER A 95 3.51 3.34 -5.87
CA SER A 95 4.23 2.97 -4.66
C SER A 95 3.91 1.54 -4.21
N THR A 96 4.94 0.79 -3.85
CA THR A 96 4.81 -0.53 -3.23
C THR A 96 5.85 -0.75 -2.14
N PHE A 97 5.59 -1.69 -1.23
CA PHE A 97 6.57 -2.27 -0.32
C PHE A 97 7.32 -3.41 -1.00
N THR A 98 8.59 -3.59 -0.67
CA THR A 98 9.34 -4.82 -1.00
C THR A 98 10.25 -5.21 0.16
N PRO A 99 10.47 -6.51 0.40
CA PRO A 99 11.41 -6.96 1.41
C PRO A 99 12.86 -6.79 0.94
N SER A 100 13.78 -6.76 1.89
CA SER A 100 15.19 -6.46 1.62
C SER A 100 16.00 -7.57 0.95
N ASP A 101 15.40 -8.73 0.68
CA ASP A 101 16.05 -9.88 0.09
C ASP A 101 15.74 -10.07 -1.40
N LEU A 102 15.07 -9.10 -2.05
CA LEU A 102 14.84 -9.12 -3.49
C LEU A 102 16.07 -8.67 -4.28
N THR A 103 16.28 -9.34 -5.42
CA THR A 103 17.33 -9.01 -6.38
C THR A 103 16.94 -7.81 -7.26
N ALA A 104 17.92 -7.10 -7.82
CA ALA A 104 17.68 -6.02 -8.77
C ALA A 104 16.82 -6.44 -9.99
N ALA A 105 16.95 -7.69 -10.43
CA ALA A 105 16.11 -8.25 -11.49
C ALA A 105 14.64 -8.36 -11.07
N GLN A 106 14.38 -8.73 -9.80
CA GLN A 106 13.02 -8.77 -9.26
C GLN A 106 12.44 -7.37 -9.12
N HIS A 107 13.21 -6.38 -8.66
CA HIS A 107 12.77 -4.98 -8.68
C HIS A 107 12.47 -4.48 -10.10
N THR A 108 13.22 -4.92 -11.12
CA THR A 108 12.92 -4.59 -12.52
C THR A 108 11.57 -5.18 -12.96
N ILE A 109 11.22 -6.39 -12.51
CA ILE A 109 9.91 -7.00 -12.79
C ILE A 109 8.80 -6.15 -12.17
N ILE A 110 8.96 -5.74 -10.91
CA ILE A 110 8.00 -4.89 -10.19
C ILE A 110 7.86 -3.53 -10.88
N ALA A 111 8.97 -2.92 -11.29
CA ALA A 111 8.97 -1.64 -11.99
C ALA A 111 8.25 -1.69 -13.35
N ASN A 112 8.42 -2.78 -14.09
CA ASN A 112 7.72 -2.99 -15.37
C ASN A 112 6.19 -3.12 -15.20
N GLN A 113 5.72 -3.34 -13.97
CA GLN A 113 4.30 -3.34 -13.62
C GLN A 113 3.81 -1.97 -13.15
N GLY A 114 4.60 -0.91 -13.29
CA GLY A 114 4.21 0.47 -13.02
C GLY A 114 4.55 0.99 -11.62
N TYR A 115 5.26 0.23 -10.79
CA TYR A 115 5.75 0.75 -9.52
C TYR A 115 7.06 1.52 -9.72
N SER A 116 7.09 2.76 -9.24
CA SER A 116 8.26 3.64 -9.30
C SER A 116 8.99 3.69 -7.94
N ILE A 117 8.25 3.53 -6.84
CA ILE A 117 8.79 3.45 -5.47
C ILE A 117 8.59 2.02 -4.95
N HIS A 118 9.64 1.37 -4.46
CA HIS A 118 9.58 -0.02 -3.96
C HIS A 118 9.68 -0.15 -2.44
N GLY A 119 9.61 0.98 -1.74
CA GLY A 119 9.60 1.04 -0.29
C GLY A 119 10.94 1.48 0.27
N ASP A 120 11.12 1.23 1.55
CA ASP A 120 12.22 1.75 2.34
C ASP A 120 13.08 0.63 2.94
N ASN A 121 14.39 0.87 2.98
CA ASN A 121 15.41 -0.10 3.42
C ASN A 121 15.32 -1.46 2.70
N THR A 122 15.18 -1.43 1.38
CA THR A 122 15.03 -2.64 0.54
C THR A 122 16.38 -3.31 0.22
N GLY A 123 17.49 -2.76 0.72
CA GLY A 123 18.82 -3.35 0.61
C GLY A 123 19.39 -3.31 -0.80
N GLN A 124 18.87 -2.44 -1.68
CA GLN A 124 19.46 -2.23 -2.99
C GLN A 124 20.76 -1.45 -2.87
N SER A 125 21.68 -1.66 -3.81
CA SER A 125 22.95 -0.91 -3.83
C SER A 125 22.79 0.55 -4.24
N ALA A 126 21.69 0.85 -4.94
CA ALA A 126 21.33 2.17 -5.40
C ALA A 126 20.16 2.65 -4.52
N THR A 127 20.35 3.79 -3.89
CA THR A 127 19.50 4.25 -2.79
C THR A 127 19.18 5.72 -2.95
N ALA A 128 18.04 6.12 -2.39
CA ALA A 128 17.65 7.51 -2.30
C ALA A 128 17.33 7.86 -0.84
N TRP A 129 17.78 9.04 -0.42
CA TRP A 129 17.43 9.65 0.85
C TRP A 129 17.82 8.84 2.10
N HIS A 130 18.90 8.06 2.04
CA HIS A 130 19.54 7.48 3.23
C HIS A 130 20.36 8.51 4.04
N SER A 131 20.66 9.67 3.43
CA SER A 131 21.10 10.90 4.09
C SER A 131 20.49 12.12 3.38
N ALA A 132 20.69 13.33 3.93
CA ALA A 132 20.22 14.57 3.29
C ALA A 132 20.84 14.81 1.90
N GLU A 133 22.07 14.32 1.69
CA GLU A 133 22.85 14.47 0.47
C GLU A 133 22.71 13.30 -0.51
N ASN A 134 22.09 12.18 -0.09
CA ASN A 134 21.82 11.05 -0.97
C ASN A 134 20.58 11.33 -1.84
N GLU A 135 20.66 12.37 -2.68
CA GLU A 135 19.61 12.68 -3.64
C GLU A 135 19.54 11.60 -4.74
N PRO A 136 18.35 11.22 -5.21
CA PRO A 136 18.22 10.28 -6.32
C PRO A 136 18.72 10.91 -7.63
N GLU A 137 19.52 10.14 -8.38
CA GLU A 137 19.99 10.50 -9.72
C GLU A 137 19.20 9.76 -10.81
N ARG A 138 18.67 8.58 -10.47
CA ARG A 138 18.02 7.65 -11.39
C ARG A 138 16.75 7.08 -10.75
N GLU A 139 15.82 6.65 -11.60
CA GLU A 139 14.52 6.13 -11.13
C GLU A 139 14.66 4.93 -10.20
N TYR A 140 15.63 4.06 -10.46
CA TYR A 140 15.86 2.88 -9.62
C TYR A 140 16.46 3.19 -8.24
N ASP A 141 16.90 4.43 -7.99
CA ASP A 141 17.35 4.83 -6.64
C ASP A 141 16.15 4.89 -5.68
N TRP A 142 14.94 5.16 -6.19
CA TRP A 142 13.68 5.12 -5.45
C TRP A 142 13.22 3.70 -5.10
N TYR A 143 13.96 2.68 -5.52
CA TYR A 143 13.68 1.31 -5.11
C TYR A 143 14.12 1.06 -3.68
N ASP A 144 14.97 1.92 -3.10
CA ASP A 144 15.41 1.84 -1.71
C ASP A 144 15.45 3.24 -1.06
N LEU A 145 14.32 3.62 -0.47
CA LEU A 145 14.21 4.85 0.31
C LEU A 145 14.82 4.68 1.70
N GLY A 146 15.58 5.69 2.15
CA GLY A 146 16.10 5.72 3.50
C GLY A 146 15.03 6.06 4.53
N ARG A 147 14.98 5.33 5.65
CA ARG A 147 14.06 5.57 6.77
C ARG A 147 14.64 6.55 7.79
N ARG A 148 15.04 7.73 7.34
CA ARG A 148 15.69 8.76 8.19
C ARG A 148 14.80 9.27 9.31
N GLY A 149 13.50 9.36 9.09
CA GLY A 149 12.56 9.88 10.09
C GLY A 149 12.15 8.87 11.16
N GLY A 150 12.62 7.61 11.07
CA GLY A 150 12.25 6.58 12.03
C GLY A 150 10.77 6.20 11.94
N SER A 151 10.10 6.09 13.10
CA SER A 151 8.72 5.63 13.20
C SER A 151 7.82 6.66 13.87
N LEU A 152 6.54 6.68 13.51
CA LEU A 152 5.51 7.50 14.16
C LEU A 152 4.94 6.84 15.43
N GLU A 153 5.34 5.61 15.74
CA GLU A 153 4.90 4.83 16.88
C GLU A 153 5.45 5.35 18.22
N LYS A 154 4.56 5.46 19.20
CA LYS A 154 4.90 5.92 20.55
C LYS A 154 5.95 5.03 21.21
N GLY A 155 7.02 5.65 21.69
CA GLY A 155 8.12 4.97 22.38
C GLY A 155 9.11 4.27 21.44
N ILE A 156 8.95 4.41 20.12
CA ILE A 156 9.95 4.05 19.11
C ILE A 156 10.52 5.33 18.47
N ALA A 157 9.67 6.35 18.26
CA ALA A 157 10.11 7.63 17.73
C ALA A 157 11.20 8.28 18.60
N ASP A 158 12.26 8.79 17.96
CA ASP A 158 13.23 9.70 18.58
C ASP A 158 13.00 11.11 18.03
N LEU A 159 12.43 11.97 18.88
CA LEU A 159 12.10 13.34 18.50
C LEU A 159 13.33 14.16 18.13
N SER A 160 14.44 13.96 18.85
CA SER A 160 15.66 14.74 18.65
C SER A 160 16.39 14.35 17.37
N GLU A 161 16.38 13.06 17.04
CA GLU A 161 16.90 12.57 15.76
C GLU A 161 16.04 13.10 14.61
N LEU A 162 14.70 13.00 14.70
CA LEU A 162 13.80 13.51 13.67
C LEU A 162 13.98 15.01 13.41
N GLU A 163 14.07 15.84 14.46
CA GLU A 163 14.33 17.28 14.31
C GLU A 163 15.65 17.54 13.59
N SER A 164 16.72 16.82 13.96
CA SER A 164 18.03 16.92 13.31
C SER A 164 17.99 16.50 11.84
N GLU A 165 17.27 15.44 11.50
CA GLU A 165 17.15 14.96 10.12
C GLU A 165 16.33 15.93 9.25
N LEU A 166 15.31 16.56 9.80
CA LEU A 166 14.54 17.62 9.13
C LEU A 166 15.39 18.89 8.93
N ASP A 167 16.16 19.30 9.93
CA ASP A 167 17.07 20.46 9.84
C ASP A 167 18.19 20.24 8.82
N ALA A 168 18.64 18.99 8.65
CA ALA A 168 19.60 18.63 7.61
C ALA A 168 19.00 18.73 6.18
N GLY A 169 17.67 18.72 6.06
CA GLY A 169 16.96 18.81 4.79
C GLY A 169 16.87 17.48 4.04
N GLY A 170 16.52 17.57 2.76
CA GLY A 170 16.23 16.39 1.93
C GLY A 170 14.85 15.80 2.22
N LEU A 171 14.60 14.61 1.68
CA LEU A 171 13.40 13.83 2.02
C LEU A 171 13.67 13.00 3.28
N VAL A 172 12.79 13.14 4.27
CA VAL A 172 12.80 12.43 5.54
C VAL A 172 11.61 11.49 5.55
N ASN A 173 11.86 10.21 5.31
CA ASN A 173 10.82 9.20 5.27
C ASN A 173 10.64 8.53 6.64
N MET A 174 9.39 8.43 7.08
CA MET A 174 8.94 7.73 8.27
C MET A 174 8.07 6.53 7.90
N TYR A 175 7.97 5.58 8.82
CA TYR A 175 6.96 4.53 8.75
C TYR A 175 5.95 4.62 9.90
N TRP A 176 4.80 4.00 9.69
CA TRP A 176 3.72 3.87 10.65
C TRP A 176 3.09 2.48 10.54
N VAL A 177 2.98 1.79 11.69
CA VAL A 177 2.20 0.56 11.82
C VAL A 177 1.08 0.80 12.84
N GLY A 178 -0.17 0.91 12.35
CA GLY A 178 -1.33 1.19 13.21
C GLY A 178 -1.77 0.00 14.07
N ARG A 179 -1.37 -1.22 13.69
CA ARG A 179 -1.76 -2.46 14.38
C ARG A 179 -0.67 -3.52 14.28
N ILE A 180 -0.36 -4.14 15.41
CA ILE A 180 0.52 -5.32 15.50
C ILE A 180 -0.31 -6.44 16.15
N HIS A 181 -0.60 -7.50 15.39
CA HIS A 181 -1.54 -8.54 15.80
C HIS A 181 -2.88 -7.93 16.27
N ASP A 182 -3.35 -8.19 17.49
CA ASP A 182 -4.60 -7.63 18.02
C ASP A 182 -4.41 -6.31 18.80
N ALA A 183 -3.19 -5.79 18.88
CA ALA A 183 -2.90 -4.56 19.60
C ALA A 183 -2.91 -3.34 18.66
N THR A 184 -3.76 -2.36 18.97
CA THR A 184 -3.70 -1.03 18.34
C THR A 184 -2.48 -0.27 18.85
N VAL A 185 -1.64 0.20 17.94
CA VAL A 185 -0.47 1.01 18.26
C VAL A 185 -0.89 2.48 18.45
N ARG A 186 -0.21 3.18 19.36
CA ARG A 186 -0.44 4.62 19.58
C ARG A 186 0.60 5.40 18.78
N HIS A 187 0.19 6.49 18.15
CA HIS A 187 1.14 7.45 17.58
C HIS A 187 1.84 8.22 18.70
N ASP A 188 3.02 8.74 18.41
CA ASP A 188 3.73 9.66 19.28
C ASP A 188 3.18 11.09 19.12
N GLY A 189 2.45 11.57 20.13
CA GLY A 189 1.82 12.88 20.09
C GLY A 189 2.83 14.03 20.08
N ASP A 190 4.00 13.82 20.68
CA ASP A 190 5.04 14.85 20.76
C ASP A 190 5.67 15.07 19.39
N VAL A 191 5.79 14.00 18.58
CA VAL A 191 6.21 14.09 17.17
C VAL A 191 5.21 14.90 16.35
N VAL A 192 3.92 14.58 16.44
CA VAL A 192 2.88 15.30 15.67
C VAL A 192 2.82 16.77 16.08
N GLU A 193 2.94 17.07 17.38
CA GLU A 193 2.98 18.43 17.88
C GLU A 193 4.19 19.21 17.34
N MET A 194 5.39 18.59 17.33
CA MET A 194 6.60 19.20 16.77
C MET A 194 6.42 19.49 15.28
N LEU A 195 5.94 18.51 14.50
CA LEU A 195 5.72 18.67 13.06
C LEU A 195 4.71 19.79 12.77
N SER A 196 3.64 19.91 13.56
CA SER A 196 2.63 20.96 13.38
C SER A 196 3.17 22.39 13.54
N LYS A 197 4.33 22.56 14.20
CA LYS A 197 4.97 23.86 14.43
C LYS A 197 5.97 24.23 13.35
N ARG A 198 6.26 23.33 12.41
CA ARG A 198 7.23 23.56 11.32
C ARG A 198 6.55 24.15 10.10
N ASP A 199 7.08 25.28 9.63
CA ASP A 199 6.69 25.97 8.40
C ASP A 199 7.67 25.72 7.26
N ASP A 200 8.76 24.99 7.50
CA ASP A 200 9.82 24.74 6.54
C ASP A 200 9.79 23.32 5.93
N VAL A 201 8.79 22.51 6.31
CA VAL A 201 8.61 21.12 5.85
C VAL A 201 7.46 21.01 4.85
N TRP A 202 7.69 20.32 3.74
CA TRP A 202 6.66 19.86 2.82
C TRP A 202 6.14 18.49 3.26
N PHE A 203 4.89 18.42 3.71
CA PHE A 203 4.25 17.15 4.07
C PHE A 203 3.57 16.55 2.84
N THR A 204 4.05 15.38 2.44
CA THR A 204 3.72 14.77 1.14
C THR A 204 3.74 13.25 1.21
N THR A 205 3.39 12.61 0.10
CA THR A 205 3.38 11.15 -0.07
C THR A 205 4.57 10.70 -0.91
N TRP A 206 4.90 9.41 -0.91
CA TRP A 206 5.95 8.86 -1.77
C TRP A 206 5.71 9.17 -3.24
N GLY A 207 4.48 8.98 -3.71
CA GLY A 207 4.12 9.21 -5.11
C GLY A 207 4.20 10.68 -5.50
N GLU A 208 3.77 11.60 -4.62
CA GLU A 208 3.94 13.05 -4.86
C GLU A 208 5.42 13.45 -4.89
N ALA A 209 6.22 12.96 -3.94
CA ALA A 209 7.66 13.26 -3.88
C ALA A 209 8.42 12.74 -5.12
N PHE A 210 8.15 11.49 -5.52
CA PHE A 210 8.73 10.92 -6.74
C PHE A 210 8.31 11.71 -7.97
N SER A 211 7.01 12.03 -8.07
CA SER A 211 6.47 12.72 -9.23
C SER A 211 7.06 14.12 -9.37
N TYR A 212 7.15 14.86 -8.25
CA TYR A 212 7.78 16.17 -8.18
C TYR A 212 9.25 16.09 -8.60
N TRP A 213 10.03 15.15 -8.06
CA TRP A 213 11.42 14.96 -8.45
C TRP A 213 11.55 14.64 -9.95
N SER A 214 10.73 13.73 -10.48
CA SER A 214 10.84 13.20 -11.83
C SER A 214 10.69 14.23 -12.96
N VAL A 215 10.11 15.39 -12.68
CA VAL A 215 9.96 16.49 -13.66
C VAL A 215 11.32 16.98 -14.20
N GLU A 216 12.42 16.78 -13.46
CA GLU A 216 13.79 17.02 -13.97
C GLU A 216 14.09 16.29 -15.28
N ARG A 217 13.43 15.16 -15.52
CA ARG A 217 13.62 14.33 -16.71
C ARG A 217 12.92 14.90 -17.94
N CYS A 218 11.96 15.80 -17.75
CA CYS A 218 11.32 16.56 -18.81
C CYS A 218 11.02 18.00 -18.36
N ASN A 219 12.09 18.75 -18.14
CA ASN A 219 12.05 20.15 -17.70
C ASN A 219 11.76 21.09 -18.88
N SER A 220 10.54 21.01 -19.44
CA SER A 220 10.10 21.84 -20.57
C SER A 220 9.01 22.80 -20.13
N PHE A 221 9.17 24.08 -20.44
CA PHE A 221 8.25 25.13 -20.05
C PHE A 221 8.19 26.22 -21.13
N ASN A 222 7.06 26.92 -21.20
CA ASN A 222 6.86 28.10 -22.03
C ASN A 222 6.65 29.31 -21.12
N HIS A 223 7.14 30.47 -21.55
CA HIS A 223 6.87 31.72 -20.88
C HIS A 223 6.90 32.88 -21.88
N SER A 224 6.11 33.91 -21.60
CA SER A 224 6.13 35.17 -22.36
C SER A 224 5.66 36.33 -21.50
N LEU A 225 6.05 37.55 -21.86
CA LEU A 225 5.56 38.77 -21.22
C LEU A 225 4.92 39.65 -22.29
N SER A 226 3.67 40.06 -22.08
CA SER A 226 2.96 40.98 -22.96
C SER A 226 2.11 41.92 -22.12
N ASP A 227 2.24 43.23 -22.36
CA ASP A 227 1.46 44.27 -21.67
C ASP A 227 1.46 44.10 -20.12
N SER A 228 2.65 43.99 -19.52
CA SER A 228 2.86 43.69 -18.09
C SER A 228 2.26 42.38 -17.59
N THR A 229 1.81 41.48 -18.46
CA THR A 229 1.23 40.18 -18.07
C THR A 229 2.23 39.07 -18.38
N LEU A 230 2.71 38.39 -17.34
CA LEU A 230 3.59 37.23 -17.45
C LEU A 230 2.75 35.98 -17.63
N TYR A 231 2.95 35.30 -18.75
CA TYR A 231 2.39 33.99 -19.05
C TYR A 231 3.42 32.91 -18.75
N PHE A 232 3.02 31.84 -18.08
CA PHE A 232 3.87 30.70 -17.77
C PHE A 232 3.10 29.39 -17.93
N GLU A 233 3.75 28.38 -18.51
CA GLU A 233 3.19 27.02 -18.64
C GLU A 233 4.32 26.01 -18.47
N SER A 234 4.15 25.05 -17.55
CA SER A 234 4.96 23.82 -17.55
C SER A 234 4.39 22.87 -18.60
N ILE A 235 5.17 22.42 -19.58
CA ILE A 235 4.63 21.72 -20.76
C ILE A 235 4.27 20.26 -20.43
N ASP A 236 3.02 19.88 -20.69
CA ASP A 236 2.59 18.47 -20.70
C ASP A 236 2.69 17.86 -22.11
N SER A 237 3.83 17.24 -22.41
CA SER A 237 4.06 16.55 -23.68
C SER A 237 4.00 15.02 -23.55
N VAL A 238 3.70 14.32 -24.65
CA VAL A 238 3.78 12.85 -24.72
C VAL A 238 5.19 12.36 -24.37
N ALA A 239 6.24 13.10 -24.73
CA ALA A 239 7.61 12.76 -24.37
C ALA A 239 7.83 12.88 -22.85
N CYS A 240 7.29 13.92 -22.21
CA CYS A 240 7.37 14.08 -20.76
C CYS A 240 6.64 12.96 -20.01
N ARG A 241 5.41 12.64 -20.43
CA ARG A 241 4.62 11.54 -19.83
C ARG A 241 5.25 10.16 -20.04
N ALA A 242 6.06 9.99 -21.08
CA ALA A 242 6.79 8.75 -21.33
C ALA A 242 8.16 8.69 -20.64
N ALA A 243 8.65 9.80 -20.05
CA ALA A 243 9.98 9.89 -19.46
C ALA A 243 10.08 9.24 -18.07
N SER A 244 8.96 9.16 -17.35
CA SER A 244 8.81 8.52 -16.05
C SER A 244 7.35 8.07 -15.86
N ASN A 245 7.13 7.06 -15.01
CA ASN A 245 5.77 6.70 -14.56
C ASN A 245 5.38 7.55 -13.34
N ALA A 246 5.28 8.86 -13.55
CA ALA A 246 4.97 9.85 -12.53
C ALA A 246 3.56 10.42 -12.72
N TRP A 247 2.98 10.90 -11.62
CA TRP A 247 1.73 11.65 -11.66
C TRP A 247 1.98 13.11 -12.08
N ASN A 248 0.95 13.75 -12.64
CA ASN A 248 0.99 15.19 -12.87
C ASN A 248 0.66 15.89 -11.54
N VAL A 249 1.71 16.36 -10.84
CA VAL A 249 1.59 17.09 -9.58
C VAL A 249 2.07 18.53 -9.76
N PRO A 250 1.53 19.52 -9.01
CA PRO A 250 2.02 20.89 -9.04
C PRO A 250 3.51 20.97 -8.70
N VAL A 251 4.30 21.60 -9.57
CA VAL A 251 5.73 21.86 -9.34
C VAL A 251 5.95 23.35 -9.14
N THR A 252 6.78 23.72 -8.16
CA THR A 252 7.10 25.11 -7.86
C THR A 252 8.30 25.60 -8.68
N TRP A 253 8.03 26.53 -9.58
CA TRP A 253 8.99 27.24 -10.41
C TRP A 253 9.38 28.58 -9.79
N ILE A 254 10.55 29.08 -10.18
CA ILE A 254 11.13 30.32 -9.67
C ILE A 254 11.28 31.27 -10.85
N ALA A 255 10.59 32.41 -10.79
CA ALA A 255 10.76 33.51 -11.71
C ALA A 255 11.31 34.73 -10.96
N ASN A 256 12.26 35.44 -11.55
CA ASN A 256 12.71 36.73 -11.07
C ASN A 256 12.01 37.83 -11.87
N ILE A 257 11.15 38.61 -11.24
CA ILE A 257 10.37 39.70 -11.85
C ILE A 257 10.93 41.09 -11.50
N SER A 258 12.22 41.17 -11.18
CA SER A 258 12.96 42.43 -10.94
C SER A 258 12.31 43.30 -9.85
N SER A 259 11.74 44.47 -10.19
CA SER A 259 11.09 45.39 -9.25
C SER A 259 9.57 45.33 -9.26
N ALA A 260 8.97 44.48 -10.10
CA ALA A 260 7.52 44.41 -10.23
C ALA A 260 6.88 43.61 -9.08
N ASP A 261 5.61 43.92 -8.82
CA ASP A 261 4.75 43.16 -7.91
C ASP A 261 3.61 42.53 -8.70
N VAL A 262 3.16 41.34 -8.26
CA VAL A 262 1.97 40.70 -8.81
C VAL A 262 0.72 41.39 -8.24
N VAL A 263 -0.10 41.93 -9.13
CA VAL A 263 -1.36 42.62 -8.81
C VAL A 263 -2.54 41.66 -8.85
N ASP A 264 -2.53 40.72 -9.80
CA ASP A 264 -3.61 39.77 -10.04
C ASP A 264 -3.10 38.52 -10.74
N SER A 265 -3.75 37.38 -10.51
CA SER A 265 -3.41 36.10 -11.13
C SER A 265 -4.63 35.18 -11.20
N ASN A 266 -4.63 34.27 -12.18
CA ASN A 266 -5.60 33.18 -12.26
C ASN A 266 -5.30 32.04 -11.27
N LEU A 267 -4.16 32.07 -10.58
CA LEU A 267 -3.82 31.16 -9.50
C LEU A 267 -4.11 31.77 -8.11
N PRO A 268 -4.47 30.95 -7.11
CA PRO A 268 -4.60 31.42 -5.73
C PRO A 268 -3.24 31.77 -5.13
N GLU A 269 -3.21 32.79 -4.27
CA GLU A 269 -2.00 33.16 -3.51
C GLU A 269 -1.72 32.10 -2.42
N LEU A 270 -0.45 31.75 -2.26
CA LEU A 270 0.08 30.79 -1.29
C LEU A 270 0.71 31.52 -0.12
N ASP A 271 0.48 30.99 1.08
CA ASP A 271 1.22 31.42 2.27
C ASP A 271 2.56 30.69 2.36
N VAL A 272 3.54 31.29 3.04
CA VAL A 272 4.82 30.62 3.32
C VAL A 272 4.62 29.35 4.17
N SER A 273 3.60 29.30 5.01
CA SER A 273 3.22 28.16 5.85
C SER A 273 2.46 27.06 5.07
N ASP A 274 2.09 27.28 3.81
CA ASP A 274 1.46 26.24 3.01
C ASP A 274 2.43 25.08 2.76
N SER A 275 2.11 23.93 3.35
CA SER A 275 3.01 22.77 3.41
C SER A 275 2.47 21.52 2.72
N ASN A 276 1.33 21.60 2.02
CA ASN A 276 0.80 20.50 1.21
C ASN A 276 0.71 20.89 -0.26
N THR A 277 0.93 19.90 -1.13
CA THR A 277 0.95 20.06 -2.58
C THR A 277 -0.38 20.60 -3.13
N LYS A 278 -0.33 21.81 -3.72
CA LYS A 278 -1.44 22.48 -4.39
C LYS A 278 -0.93 23.49 -5.43
N GLU A 279 -1.78 23.87 -6.38
CA GLU A 279 -1.47 24.99 -7.27
C GLU A 279 -1.60 26.32 -6.54
N GLY A 280 -0.82 27.30 -6.95
CA GLY A 280 -0.85 28.65 -6.41
C GLY A 280 0.46 29.40 -6.66
N TRP A 281 0.50 30.66 -6.24
CA TRP A 281 1.67 31.51 -6.40
C TRP A 281 2.02 32.26 -5.14
N ARG A 282 3.28 32.69 -5.01
CA ARG A 282 3.75 33.49 -3.88
C ARG A 282 4.90 34.37 -4.33
N GLN A 283 4.97 35.59 -3.83
CA GLN A 283 6.08 36.50 -4.14
C GLN A 283 6.89 36.83 -2.88
N GLU A 284 8.21 36.82 -2.99
CA GLU A 284 9.17 37.31 -2.01
C GLU A 284 10.11 38.32 -2.65
N GLY A 285 9.81 39.61 -2.48
CA GLY A 285 10.59 40.66 -3.13
C GLY A 285 10.54 40.49 -4.65
N SER A 286 11.68 40.30 -5.29
CA SER A 286 11.76 40.11 -6.75
C SER A 286 11.47 38.69 -7.22
N ILE A 287 11.33 37.73 -6.31
CA ILE A 287 11.18 36.31 -6.65
C ILE A 287 9.71 35.93 -6.59
N LEU A 288 9.19 35.42 -7.70
CA LEU A 288 7.87 34.84 -7.84
C LEU A 288 7.99 33.30 -7.88
N TYR A 289 7.37 32.64 -6.93
CA TYR A 289 7.19 31.19 -6.89
C TYR A 289 5.86 30.82 -7.55
N ILE A 290 5.91 29.91 -8.51
CA ILE A 290 4.74 29.50 -9.32
C ILE A 290 4.57 28.00 -9.16
N SER A 291 3.58 27.56 -8.37
CA SER A 291 3.25 26.14 -8.22
C SER A 291 2.11 25.78 -9.15
N VAL A 292 2.40 25.01 -10.20
CA VAL A 292 1.44 24.75 -11.28
C VAL A 292 1.55 23.33 -11.81
N LEU A 293 0.42 22.76 -12.23
CA LEU A 293 0.36 21.48 -12.95
C LEU A 293 0.96 21.62 -14.36
N ALA A 294 1.53 20.54 -14.88
CA ALA A 294 1.92 20.51 -16.29
C ALA A 294 0.67 20.59 -17.18
N GLY A 295 0.75 21.39 -18.24
CA GLY A 295 -0.33 21.67 -19.20
C GLY A 295 -1.31 22.77 -18.76
N ASN A 296 -1.09 23.39 -17.60
CA ASN A 296 -1.90 24.52 -17.13
C ASN A 296 -1.15 25.83 -17.37
N GLU A 297 -1.70 26.69 -18.24
CA GLU A 297 -1.17 28.02 -18.52
C GLU A 297 -1.68 29.02 -17.48
N VAL A 298 -0.76 29.77 -16.89
CA VAL A 298 -1.04 30.71 -15.80
C VAL A 298 -0.57 32.11 -16.15
N GLU A 299 -1.30 33.09 -15.62
CA GLU A 299 -1.16 34.50 -15.95
C GLU A 299 -0.91 35.30 -14.67
N PHE A 300 0.05 36.22 -14.74
CA PHE A 300 0.39 37.14 -13.65
C PHE A 300 0.42 38.57 -14.16
N ASN A 301 -0.54 39.38 -13.71
CA ASN A 301 -0.57 40.82 -14.01
C ASN A 301 0.42 41.53 -13.09
N LEU A 302 1.48 42.09 -13.67
CA LEU A 302 2.52 42.82 -12.96
C LEU A 302 2.22 44.32 -12.89
N THR A 303 2.78 45.00 -11.90
CA THR A 303 2.66 46.46 -11.75
C THR A 303 3.23 47.26 -12.92
N GLU A 304 4.27 46.73 -13.57
CA GLU A 304 4.97 47.37 -14.68
C GLU A 304 5.66 46.34 -15.59
N ASP A 305 5.99 46.74 -16.82
CA ASP A 305 6.79 45.94 -17.73
C ASP A 305 8.23 45.88 -17.21
N VAL A 306 8.71 44.66 -16.93
CA VAL A 306 10.04 44.39 -16.40
C VAL A 306 10.79 43.36 -17.23
N GLU A 307 12.11 43.39 -17.14
CA GLU A 307 12.90 42.22 -17.52
C GLU A 307 12.67 41.13 -16.48
N TYR A 308 12.40 39.92 -16.94
CA TYR A 308 12.18 38.76 -16.10
C TYR A 308 13.01 37.57 -16.58
N ASP A 309 13.27 36.64 -15.67
CA ASP A 309 13.97 35.39 -15.97
C ASP A 309 13.35 34.22 -15.20
N ILE A 310 13.29 33.05 -15.83
CA ILE A 310 12.85 31.81 -15.17
C ILE A 310 14.11 31.08 -14.69
N LEU A 311 14.36 31.12 -13.38
CA LEU A 311 15.58 30.59 -12.77
C LEU A 311 15.60 29.06 -12.67
N GLY A 312 14.43 28.43 -12.81
CA GLY A 312 14.26 26.98 -12.70
C GLY A 312 13.16 26.62 -11.70
N ARG A 313 13.39 25.56 -10.94
CA ARG A 313 12.43 25.00 -9.96
C ARG A 313 13.03 24.88 -8.58
N THR A 314 12.20 24.89 -7.56
CA THR A 314 12.64 24.56 -6.20
C THR A 314 12.81 23.05 -6.05
N LYS A 315 13.69 22.63 -5.13
CA LYS A 315 13.90 21.22 -4.80
C LYS A 315 12.65 20.57 -4.19
N PHE A 316 11.93 21.33 -3.37
CA PHE A 316 10.68 20.93 -2.73
C PHE A 316 9.60 21.98 -2.95
N PHE A 317 8.34 21.54 -2.88
CA PHE A 317 7.16 22.40 -3.01
C PHE A 317 7.29 23.67 -2.18
N ASN A 318 6.83 24.81 -2.71
CA ASN A 318 6.77 26.11 -2.03
C ASN A 318 8.11 26.60 -1.42
N ASN A 319 9.24 26.12 -1.96
CA ASN A 319 10.59 26.38 -1.47
C ASN A 319 10.84 25.94 0.00
N LYS A 320 10.23 24.82 0.41
CA LYS A 320 10.51 24.19 1.71
C LYS A 320 11.95 23.65 1.77
N SER A 321 12.52 23.59 2.97
CA SER A 321 13.90 23.09 3.21
C SER A 321 13.97 21.56 3.19
N ALA A 322 12.89 20.91 3.63
CA ALA A 322 12.77 19.46 3.73
C ALA A 322 11.41 18.97 3.22
N ALA A 323 11.35 17.69 2.87
CA ALA A 323 10.10 16.97 2.64
C ALA A 323 9.94 15.84 3.66
N LEU A 324 8.72 15.62 4.16
CA LEU A 324 8.40 14.51 5.06
C LEU A 324 7.38 13.60 4.37
N THR A 325 7.67 12.31 4.33
CA THR A 325 6.74 11.27 3.88
C THR A 325 6.49 10.27 5.00
N ILE A 326 5.26 9.74 5.09
CA ILE A 326 4.91 8.72 6.07
C ILE A 326 4.25 7.54 5.36
N ALA A 327 4.86 6.36 5.46
CA ALA A 327 4.30 5.14 4.90
C ALA A 327 3.56 4.32 5.96
N GLY A 328 2.28 4.02 5.72
CA GLY A 328 1.49 3.08 6.51
C GLY A 328 1.74 1.65 6.05
N HIS A 329 2.58 0.88 6.74
CA HIS A 329 2.96 -0.48 6.33
C HIS A 329 1.90 -1.50 6.72
N SER A 330 1.51 -2.41 5.82
CA SER A 330 0.54 -3.50 6.11
C SER A 330 -0.84 -2.99 6.55
N THR A 331 -1.35 -1.98 5.86
CA THR A 331 -2.65 -1.36 6.18
C THR A 331 -3.79 -2.28 5.79
N THR A 332 -4.37 -2.96 6.77
CA THR A 332 -5.54 -3.88 6.61
C THR A 332 -6.87 -3.26 7.04
N ASP A 333 -6.83 -2.12 7.74
CA ASP A 333 -8.02 -1.41 8.22
C ASP A 333 -7.75 0.08 8.41
N LEU A 334 -8.04 0.89 7.40
CA LEU A 334 -7.78 2.33 7.47
C LEU A 334 -8.57 3.05 8.55
N PHE A 335 -9.73 2.54 8.99
CA PHE A 335 -10.49 3.16 10.08
C PHE A 335 -9.66 3.21 11.35
N LEU A 336 -9.04 2.08 11.73
CA LEU A 336 -8.23 2.03 12.95
C LEU A 336 -6.89 2.76 12.79
N TRP A 337 -6.33 2.74 11.59
CA TRP A 337 -5.00 3.25 11.30
C TRP A 337 -4.96 4.76 11.15
N SER A 338 -6.00 5.34 10.56
CA SER A 338 -6.03 6.76 10.21
C SER A 338 -6.77 7.64 11.23
N LYS A 339 -7.78 7.11 11.94
CA LYS A 339 -8.66 7.87 12.85
C LYS A 339 -7.95 8.79 13.85
N ARG A 340 -6.72 8.44 14.25
CA ARG A 340 -5.94 9.26 15.20
C ARG A 340 -5.34 10.52 14.57
N PHE A 341 -5.41 10.65 13.25
CA PHE A 341 -4.90 11.75 12.44
C PHE A 341 -6.04 12.50 11.73
N ASP A 342 -7.30 12.28 12.13
CA ASP A 342 -8.45 13.00 11.56
C ASP A 342 -8.34 14.52 11.78
N ASP A 343 -7.74 14.94 12.90
CA ASP A 343 -7.53 16.36 13.27
C ASP A 343 -6.18 16.91 12.77
N HIS A 344 -5.41 16.12 12.03
CA HIS A 344 -4.05 16.44 11.58
C HIS A 344 -3.95 16.40 10.04
N ASP A 345 -4.84 17.14 9.37
CA ASP A 345 -4.98 17.14 7.91
C ASP A 345 -3.70 17.59 7.17
N PHE A 346 -2.74 18.22 7.84
CA PHE A 346 -1.46 18.59 7.23
C PHE A 346 -0.58 17.38 6.94
N LEU A 347 -0.72 16.27 7.68
CA LEU A 347 0.01 15.04 7.44
C LEU A 347 -0.57 14.32 6.23
N LYS A 348 0.30 13.83 5.36
CA LYS A 348 -0.05 13.00 4.20
C LYS A 348 0.58 11.64 4.34
N PHE A 349 -0.19 10.61 4.06
CA PHE A 349 0.23 9.23 4.21
C PHE A 349 0.25 8.52 2.87
N THR A 350 1.22 7.63 2.70
CA THR A 350 1.22 6.57 1.68
C THR A 350 0.76 5.29 2.37
N TRP A 351 -0.53 4.96 2.26
CA TRP A 351 -1.11 3.75 2.85
C TRP A 351 -0.79 2.55 1.97
N LEU A 352 0.14 1.71 2.42
CA LEU A 352 0.48 0.45 1.75
C LEU A 352 -0.54 -0.61 2.17
N ILE A 353 -1.46 -0.93 1.26
CA ILE A 353 -2.60 -1.79 1.52
C ILE A 353 -2.19 -3.26 1.43
N SER A 354 -2.69 -4.05 2.38
CA SER A 354 -2.79 -5.50 2.25
C SER A 354 -4.22 -5.89 2.64
N PRO A 355 -4.98 -6.58 1.78
CA PRO A 355 -6.29 -7.07 2.17
C PRO A 355 -6.17 -8.05 3.34
N ARG A 356 -7.25 -8.21 4.12
CA ARG A 356 -7.26 -9.14 5.25
C ARG A 356 -7.35 -10.57 4.78
N GLY A 357 -6.42 -11.42 5.21
CA GLY A 357 -6.50 -12.85 4.94
C GLY A 357 -7.65 -13.51 5.69
N LEU A 358 -8.36 -14.44 5.07
CA LEU A 358 -9.42 -15.24 5.72
C LEU A 358 -8.89 -16.09 6.88
N GLU A 359 -7.58 -16.35 6.92
CA GLU A 359 -6.94 -17.15 7.98
C GLU A 359 -6.65 -16.34 9.26
N GLU A 360 -6.67 -15.00 9.22
CA GLU A 360 -6.54 -14.15 10.40
C GLU A 360 -7.78 -14.31 11.31
N GLY A 361 -7.61 -15.07 12.41
CA GLY A 361 -8.69 -15.41 13.35
C GLY A 361 -9.24 -16.84 13.23
N LEU A 362 -8.74 -17.64 12.27
CA LEU A 362 -9.12 -19.04 12.09
C LEU A 362 -8.01 -20.03 12.51
N GLU A 363 -7.15 -19.65 13.47
CA GLU A 363 -6.09 -20.52 14.01
C GLU A 363 -6.59 -21.87 14.54
N TRP A 364 -7.91 -21.99 14.82
CA TRP A 364 -8.57 -23.20 15.31
C TRP A 364 -8.90 -24.23 14.21
N LEU A 365 -8.95 -23.83 12.93
CA LEU A 365 -9.37 -24.71 11.81
C LEU A 365 -8.52 -25.99 11.69
N PRO A 366 -7.17 -25.94 11.77
CA PRO A 366 -6.35 -27.15 11.76
C PRO A 366 -6.68 -28.10 12.91
N TYR A 367 -6.95 -27.56 14.10
CA TYR A 367 -7.32 -28.35 15.28
C TYR A 367 -8.71 -28.97 15.15
N ALA A 368 -9.66 -28.28 14.52
CA ALA A 368 -10.96 -28.87 14.18
C ALA A 368 -10.84 -29.96 13.13
N GLY A 369 -9.97 -29.78 12.12
CA GLY A 369 -9.64 -30.82 11.15
C GLY A 369 -9.08 -32.08 11.81
N ILE A 370 -8.13 -31.93 12.74
CA ILE A 370 -7.62 -33.05 13.55
C ILE A 370 -8.73 -33.67 14.39
N GLY A 371 -9.59 -32.87 15.01
CA GLY A 371 -10.72 -33.35 15.81
C GLY A 371 -11.70 -34.21 15.01
N VAL A 372 -12.08 -33.76 13.81
CA VAL A 372 -12.94 -34.52 12.89
C VAL A 372 -12.25 -35.81 12.44
N LEU A 373 -10.95 -35.77 12.14
CA LEU A 373 -10.20 -36.94 11.70
C LEU A 373 -10.09 -37.99 12.81
N VAL A 374 -9.75 -37.58 14.04
CA VAL A 374 -9.70 -38.47 15.21
C VAL A 374 -11.08 -39.05 15.53
N ALA A 375 -12.14 -38.24 15.49
CA ALA A 375 -13.50 -38.69 15.72
C ALA A 375 -13.95 -39.70 14.65
N SER A 376 -13.59 -39.47 13.39
CA SER A 376 -13.93 -40.35 12.27
C SER A 376 -13.23 -41.70 12.40
N VAL A 377 -11.91 -41.71 12.64
CA VAL A 377 -11.13 -42.95 12.84
C VAL A 377 -11.63 -43.72 14.07
N SER A 378 -11.90 -43.02 15.17
CA SER A 378 -12.44 -43.63 16.40
C SER A 378 -13.84 -44.20 16.19
N GLY A 379 -14.69 -43.52 15.43
CA GLY A 379 -16.03 -43.98 15.06
C GLY A 379 -15.97 -45.25 14.21
N ILE A 380 -15.10 -45.29 13.19
CA ILE A 380 -14.87 -46.47 12.36
C ILE A 380 -14.36 -47.64 13.22
N TRP A 381 -13.41 -47.39 14.11
CA TRP A 381 -12.87 -48.42 15.00
C TRP A 381 -13.93 -48.99 15.96
N LEU A 382 -14.75 -48.14 16.56
CA LEU A 382 -15.83 -48.57 17.46
C LEU A 382 -16.90 -49.38 16.72
N LEU A 383 -17.24 -48.98 15.49
CA LEU A 383 -18.16 -49.74 14.65
C LEU A 383 -17.58 -51.12 14.29
N LEU A 384 -16.32 -51.18 13.86
CA LEU A 384 -15.65 -52.46 13.58
C LEU A 384 -15.57 -53.36 14.82
N LYS A 385 -15.30 -52.79 15.99
CA LYS A 385 -15.28 -53.55 17.26
C LYS A 385 -16.67 -54.09 17.61
N LYS A 386 -17.72 -53.29 17.41
CA LYS A 386 -19.10 -53.72 17.64
C LYS A 386 -19.52 -54.82 16.66
N ASP A 387 -19.15 -54.69 15.39
CA ASP A 387 -19.44 -55.71 14.36
C ASP A 387 -18.65 -56.99 14.63
N ALA A 388 -17.40 -56.91 15.06
CA ALA A 388 -16.60 -58.08 15.47
C ALA A 388 -17.21 -58.82 16.66
N LEU A 389 -17.69 -58.09 17.69
CA LEU A 389 -18.39 -58.67 18.84
C LEU A 389 -19.74 -59.28 18.46
N ALA A 390 -20.47 -58.66 17.54
CA ALA A 390 -21.73 -59.21 17.04
C ALA A 390 -21.49 -60.49 16.21
N TYR A 391 -20.40 -60.53 15.44
CA TYR A 391 -19.98 -61.69 14.67
C TYR A 391 -19.54 -62.85 15.57
N SER A 392 -18.69 -62.59 16.58
CA SER A 392 -18.25 -63.64 17.52
C SER A 392 -19.41 -64.23 18.32
N LYS A 393 -20.39 -63.40 18.70
CA LYS A 393 -21.60 -63.85 19.39
C LYS A 393 -22.56 -64.63 18.49
N ALA A 394 -22.56 -64.35 17.18
CA ALA A 394 -23.32 -65.11 16.20
C ALA A 394 -22.64 -66.47 15.89
N GLU A 395 -21.31 -66.52 15.92
CA GLU A 395 -20.51 -67.75 15.78
C GLU A 395 -20.70 -68.71 16.96
N GLU A 396 -20.81 -68.18 18.19
CA GLU A 396 -21.18 -68.94 19.39
C GLU A 396 -22.61 -69.53 19.36
N LEU A 397 -23.49 -69.02 18.50
CA LEU A 397 -24.87 -69.47 18.34
C LEU A 397 -25.06 -70.41 17.14
N MET A 398 -23.98 -70.77 16.43
CA MET A 398 -24.07 -71.79 15.39
C MET A 398 -24.21 -73.18 16.03
N PRO A 399 -25.23 -73.97 15.67
CA PRO A 399 -25.39 -75.30 16.22
C PRO A 399 -24.19 -76.16 15.81
N VAL A 400 -23.54 -76.77 16.79
CA VAL A 400 -22.61 -77.89 16.54
C VAL A 400 -23.42 -78.96 15.81
N VAL A 401 -23.07 -79.21 14.56
CA VAL A 401 -23.61 -80.35 13.83
C VAL A 401 -22.98 -81.59 14.46
N ASP A 402 -23.74 -82.23 15.33
CA ASP A 402 -23.49 -83.58 15.80
C ASP A 402 -23.76 -84.51 14.60
N GLY A 403 -22.72 -84.82 13.83
CA GLY A 403 -22.69 -85.99 12.96
C GLY A 403 -22.07 -87.09 13.80
N GLY A 404 -22.79 -88.11 14.22
CA GLY A 404 -23.67 -88.95 13.42
C GLY A 404 -23.01 -90.32 13.43
N ASP A 405 -23.61 -91.23 14.18
CA ASP A 405 -23.21 -92.64 14.31
C ASP A 405 -22.98 -93.28 12.93
N ASP A 406 -21.80 -93.84 12.73
CA ASP A 406 -21.55 -94.95 11.80
C ASP A 406 -20.97 -96.11 12.64
N ASP A 407 -21.86 -96.91 13.23
CA ASP A 407 -21.57 -98.29 13.62
C ASP A 407 -21.83 -99.22 12.41
N GLU A 408 -21.11 -100.34 12.37
CA GLU A 408 -21.12 -101.45 11.39
C GLU A 408 -22.41 -101.77 10.60
#